data_AF-A0A355E6G7-F1
#
_entry.id   AF-A0A355E6G7-F1
#
_cell.length_a   1.000
_cell.length_b   1.000
_cell.length_c   1.000
_cell.angle_alpha   90.00
_cell.angle_beta   90.00
_cell.angle_gamma   90.00
#
_symmetry.space_group_name_H-M   'P 1'
#
loop_
_entity.id
_entity.type
_entity.pdbx_description
1 polymer ?
#
loop_
_entity_poly.entity_id
_entity_poly.type
_entity_poly.pdbx_seq_one_letter_code
_entity_poly.pdbx_strand_id
1 'polypeptide(L)'
;MDPEHRLIDRLLARLGKIDDADPIFTPGRRIPRAGVLLAVPALIESGVFSVAEEVYGHIGPAFYGLRTTMLALLLLALLRIKRPEALKEHAPPDLGRLLGLDRAPEVKTLRRKLTRLAEHGKAEVFGRNLAKLRVTQRGKALGFLYMDGHVRVYHGRRRLSKAHVTRMRLSLPATTDYWVNDQSGDPLFVVTAELNAGLVKMLPVLLAGIRRLVGKRRRVTVVFDRGGWSPKLFARIIKARFDILTYRKGHWVKVPSSRFVRCVKRIDGRRVAYDLNDRNIRLLKGKLRLRQITRLGKDGHQTPIVTSRLDLPAVVLAYRMFERWRQENFFKYLREEFALDALVDYGVEPAKEGQAVPNPERRKLDKKLAAMHSDLKAVQALYGKAAAANKEGRRPSMRGFKIAHGKLGQGIRKIQERIASLKQRRDAAPNRVPVSELAGAPLVRLSRERKHLTNCIKMVAYQAESDLLALLRPHYKRADEEGRTLVTTALQSAADIAVRDGELRVTLAPLSSPHRSRAVTALCGHLTRMDIQFPGSKLRMNFRVAS
;
A
#
# COMPACT_ATOMS: atom_id res chain seq x y z
N MET A 1 -17.73 35.00 22.96
CA MET A 1 -17.39 33.69 23.55
C MET A 1 -15.88 33.66 23.73
N ASP A 2 -15.39 33.30 24.92
CA ASP A 2 -13.94 33.22 25.17
C ASP A 2 -13.34 32.02 24.43
N PRO A 3 -12.41 32.23 23.47
CA PRO A 3 -11.78 31.13 22.73
C PRO A 3 -10.97 30.19 23.63
N GLU A 4 -10.46 30.68 24.76
CA GLU A 4 -9.64 29.92 25.70
C GLU A 4 -10.46 29.17 26.76
N HIS A 5 -11.75 29.52 26.91
CA HIS A 5 -12.62 28.91 27.91
C HIS A 5 -13.96 28.42 27.31
N ARG A 6 -13.91 27.22 26.72
CA ARG A 6 -15.04 26.63 25.96
C ARG A 6 -16.02 25.82 26.82
N LEU A 7 -16.33 26.27 28.05
CA LEU A 7 -17.19 25.55 28.99
C LEU A 7 -18.64 25.44 28.50
N ILE A 8 -19.18 26.53 27.94
CA ILE A 8 -20.55 26.59 27.40
C ILE A 8 -20.72 25.57 26.27
N ASP A 9 -19.79 25.46 25.34
CA ASP A 9 -19.89 24.48 24.24
C ASP A 9 -19.85 23.05 24.75
N ARG A 10 -19.05 22.77 25.78
CA ARG A 10 -19.03 21.44 26.41
C ARG A 10 -20.37 21.12 27.08
N LEU A 11 -20.98 22.11 27.73
CA LEU A 11 -22.32 21.97 28.30
C LEU A 11 -23.36 21.71 27.21
N LEU A 12 -23.36 22.53 26.14
CA LEU A 12 -24.25 22.36 24.99
C LEU A 12 -24.07 20.99 24.33
N ALA A 13 -22.83 20.53 24.15
CA ALA A 13 -22.54 19.21 23.61
C ALA A 13 -23.09 18.09 24.50
N ARG A 14 -22.93 18.23 25.83
CA ARG A 14 -23.47 17.28 26.82
C ARG A 14 -25.00 17.24 26.81
N LEU A 15 -25.64 18.40 26.60
CA LEU A 15 -27.09 18.55 26.50
C LEU A 15 -27.66 18.17 25.12
N GLY A 16 -26.83 17.72 24.18
CA GLY A 16 -27.28 17.32 22.86
C GLY A 16 -27.57 18.48 21.90
N LYS A 17 -27.10 19.70 22.21
CA LYS A 17 -27.44 20.94 21.48
C LYS A 17 -26.45 21.32 20.39
N ILE A 18 -25.25 20.74 20.38
CA ILE A 18 -24.27 20.92 19.30
C ILE A 18 -23.65 19.57 18.90
N ASP A 19 -23.40 19.42 17.61
CA ASP A 19 -22.76 18.22 17.03
C ASP A 19 -21.26 18.40 16.78
N ASP A 20 -20.78 19.64 16.74
CA ASP A 20 -19.36 20.01 16.68
C ASP A 20 -19.17 21.42 17.24
N ALA A 21 -18.06 21.69 17.92
CA ALA A 21 -17.75 23.03 18.41
C ALA A 21 -17.12 23.87 17.29
N ASP A 22 -17.62 25.10 17.12
CA ASP A 22 -17.10 26.00 16.08
C ASP A 22 -15.64 26.42 16.38
N PRO A 23 -14.77 26.51 15.37
CA PRO A 23 -13.41 26.98 15.55
C PRO A 23 -13.39 28.49 15.85
N ILE A 24 -12.82 28.86 16.99
CA ILE A 24 -12.56 30.23 17.42
C ILE A 24 -11.07 30.33 17.76
N PHE A 25 -10.30 31.05 16.95
CA PHE A 25 -8.85 31.13 17.10
C PHE A 25 -8.43 32.23 18.07
N THR A 26 -7.65 31.86 19.08
CA THR A 26 -6.92 32.82 19.92
C THR A 26 -5.64 33.28 19.21
N PRO A 27 -5.42 34.58 19.00
CA PRO A 27 -4.14 35.10 18.52
C PRO A 27 -2.97 34.70 19.44
N GLY A 28 -1.82 34.39 18.85
CA GLY A 28 -0.64 33.99 19.63
C GLY A 28 0.63 33.95 18.80
N ARG A 29 1.77 34.12 19.45
CA ARG A 29 3.09 34.07 18.82
C ARG A 29 3.75 32.71 19.03
N ARG A 30 4.52 32.27 18.03
CA ARG A 30 5.33 31.03 18.03
C ARG A 30 4.56 29.81 18.53
N ILE A 31 3.31 29.66 18.08
CA ILE A 31 2.48 28.51 18.45
C ILE A 31 3.15 27.25 17.88
N PRO A 32 3.51 26.27 18.73
CA PRO A 32 4.21 25.08 18.28
C PRO A 32 3.42 24.36 17.18
N ARG A 33 4.10 23.98 16.10
CA ARG A 33 3.53 23.19 14.99
C ARG A 33 2.39 23.87 14.21
N ALA A 34 2.17 25.18 14.41
CA ALA A 34 1.15 25.92 13.66
C ALA A 34 1.42 26.01 12.15
N GLY A 35 2.65 25.73 11.70
CA GLY A 35 2.95 25.55 10.29
C GLY A 35 2.14 24.44 9.60
N VAL A 36 1.56 23.49 10.35
CA VAL A 36 0.72 22.43 9.78
C VAL A 36 -0.53 22.98 9.07
N LEU A 37 -0.96 24.20 9.42
CA LEU A 37 -2.09 24.87 8.80
C LEU A 37 -1.88 25.11 7.30
N LEU A 38 -0.62 25.11 6.81
CA LEU A 38 -0.32 25.12 5.37
C LEU A 38 -0.95 23.95 4.61
N ALA A 39 -1.24 22.83 5.27
CA ALA A 39 -1.86 21.67 4.63
C ALA A 39 -3.39 21.75 4.53
N VAL A 40 -4.04 22.64 5.29
CA VAL A 40 -5.52 22.73 5.34
C VAL A 40 -6.13 23.03 3.96
N PRO A 41 -5.59 23.95 3.13
CA PRO A 41 -6.09 24.14 1.77
C PRO A 41 -6.08 22.86 0.93
N ALA A 42 -4.98 22.10 0.97
CA ALA A 42 -4.89 20.82 0.25
C ALA A 42 -5.85 19.75 0.81
N LEU A 43 -6.11 19.74 2.12
CA LEU A 43 -7.10 18.86 2.73
C LEU A 43 -8.52 19.22 2.30
N ILE A 44 -8.86 20.51 2.21
CA ILE A 44 -10.18 20.96 1.73
C ILE A 44 -10.37 20.60 0.26
N GLU A 45 -9.39 20.89 -0.60
CA GLU A 45 -9.42 20.52 -2.02
C GLU A 45 -9.50 19.02 -2.25
N SER A 46 -8.96 18.20 -1.34
CA SER A 46 -9.14 16.74 -1.40
C SER A 46 -10.59 16.28 -1.23
N GLY A 47 -11.48 17.18 -0.76
CA GLY A 47 -12.89 16.93 -0.46
C GLY A 47 -13.13 15.99 0.72
N VAL A 48 -12.11 15.72 1.54
CA VAL A 48 -12.20 14.77 2.65
C VAL A 48 -13.29 15.13 3.66
N PHE A 49 -13.52 16.42 3.91
CA PHE A 49 -14.54 16.90 4.84
C PHE A 49 -15.95 16.70 4.28
N SER A 50 -16.19 17.11 3.03
CA SER A 50 -17.47 16.93 2.35
C SER A 50 -17.83 15.44 2.20
N VAL A 51 -16.84 14.60 1.86
CA VAL A 51 -17.05 13.14 1.79
C VAL A 51 -17.31 12.54 3.17
N ALA A 52 -16.65 13.03 4.21
CA ALA A 52 -16.95 12.58 5.57
C ALA A 52 -18.38 12.94 5.98
N GLU A 53 -18.82 14.15 5.70
CA GLU A 53 -20.19 14.63 5.95
C GLU A 53 -21.23 13.83 5.15
N GLU A 54 -21.02 13.59 3.86
CA GLU A 54 -21.91 12.76 3.03
C GLU A 54 -22.06 11.34 3.60
N VAL A 55 -20.96 10.74 4.08
CA VAL A 55 -20.93 9.34 4.49
C VAL A 55 -21.42 9.16 5.92
N TYR A 56 -20.95 9.99 6.84
CA TYR A 56 -21.20 9.86 8.27
C TYR A 56 -22.29 10.81 8.76
N GLY A 57 -22.51 11.95 8.11
CA GLY A 57 -23.41 13.02 8.56
C GLY A 57 -22.87 13.68 9.82
N HIS A 58 -23.23 13.12 10.96
CA HIS A 58 -22.75 13.52 12.28
C HIS A 58 -22.38 12.27 13.09
N ILE A 59 -21.55 12.43 14.12
CA ILE A 59 -21.15 11.33 15.02
C ILE A 59 -21.84 11.44 16.38
N GLY A 60 -23.05 12.01 16.36
CA GLY A 60 -23.84 12.42 17.52
C GLY A 60 -23.28 13.65 18.25
N PRO A 61 -24.06 14.21 19.18
CA PRO A 61 -23.69 15.43 19.90
C PRO A 61 -22.32 15.36 20.53
N ALA A 62 -21.54 16.41 20.34
CA ALA A 62 -20.14 16.42 20.69
C ALA A 62 -19.50 17.81 20.65
N PHE A 63 -18.56 18.03 21.57
CA PHE A 63 -17.61 19.14 21.46
C PHE A 63 -16.62 18.90 20.32
N TYR A 64 -16.09 17.67 20.19
CA TYR A 64 -15.29 17.24 19.05
C TYR A 64 -16.19 16.43 18.11
N GLY A 65 -16.83 17.10 17.16
CA GLY A 65 -17.71 16.47 16.18
C GLY A 65 -16.95 15.82 15.02
N LEU A 66 -17.67 15.54 13.94
CA LEU A 66 -17.13 14.85 12.76
C LEU A 66 -16.01 15.66 12.12
N ARG A 67 -16.26 16.95 11.83
CA ARG A 67 -15.31 17.84 11.18
C ARG A 67 -14.05 17.98 12.02
N THR A 68 -14.19 18.29 13.31
CA THR A 68 -13.06 18.44 14.23
C THR A 68 -12.27 17.14 14.39
N THR A 69 -12.96 15.99 14.46
CA THR A 69 -12.30 14.68 14.56
C THR A 69 -11.48 14.38 13.29
N MET A 70 -12.05 14.60 12.10
CA MET A 70 -11.36 14.38 10.84
C MET A 70 -10.15 15.30 10.70
N LEU A 71 -10.33 16.59 10.99
CA LEU A 71 -9.23 17.56 10.94
C LEU A 71 -8.12 17.16 11.92
N ALA A 72 -8.46 16.83 13.17
CA ALA A 72 -7.47 16.39 14.16
C ALA A 72 -6.69 15.17 13.65
N LEU A 73 -7.36 14.12 13.17
CA LEU A 73 -6.70 12.91 12.66
C LEU A 73 -5.75 13.19 11.47
N LEU A 74 -6.15 14.10 10.56
CA LEU A 74 -5.35 14.50 9.41
C LEU A 74 -4.13 15.33 9.84
N LEU A 75 -4.31 16.32 10.71
CA LEU A 75 -3.20 17.14 11.21
C LEU A 75 -2.21 16.30 12.02
N LEU A 76 -2.68 15.37 12.87
CA LEU A 76 -1.80 14.44 13.60
C LEU A 76 -0.98 13.56 12.65
N ALA A 77 -1.58 13.06 11.56
CA ALA A 77 -0.86 12.30 10.54
C ALA A 77 0.22 13.14 9.84
N LEU A 78 -0.10 14.38 9.49
CA LEU A 78 0.84 15.33 8.87
C LEU A 78 1.97 15.75 9.82
N LEU A 79 1.67 15.87 11.12
CA LEU A 79 2.64 16.17 12.18
C LEU A 79 3.47 14.97 12.62
N ARG A 80 3.26 13.78 12.03
CA ARG A 80 3.94 12.54 12.42
C ARG A 80 3.64 12.11 13.85
N ILE A 81 2.50 12.54 14.41
CA ILE A 81 1.93 12.01 15.65
C ILE A 81 1.18 10.72 15.28
N LYS A 82 1.99 9.67 15.09
CA LYS A 82 1.64 8.45 14.34
C LYS A 82 0.53 7.60 14.97
N ARG A 83 0.26 7.78 16.26
CA ARG A 83 -0.71 6.99 17.02
C ARG A 83 -1.42 7.85 18.07
N PRO A 84 -2.67 7.53 18.44
CA PRO A 84 -3.37 8.26 19.51
C PRO A 84 -2.58 8.33 20.83
N GLU A 85 -1.79 7.32 21.18
CA GLU A 85 -1.04 7.28 22.43
C GLU A 85 0.07 8.33 22.49
N ALA A 86 0.62 8.74 21.35
CA ALA A 86 1.64 9.77 21.27
C ALA A 86 1.09 11.16 21.66
N LEU A 87 -0.23 11.34 21.74
CA LEU A 87 -0.82 12.58 22.27
C LEU A 87 -0.44 12.84 23.73
N LYS A 88 0.01 11.83 24.49
CA LYS A 88 0.53 12.03 25.86
C LYS A 88 1.81 12.86 25.90
N GLU A 89 2.53 12.95 24.79
CA GLU A 89 3.80 13.67 24.65
C GLU A 89 3.60 15.11 24.16
N HIS A 90 2.35 15.57 24.06
CA HIS A 90 2.00 16.87 23.52
C HIS A 90 1.01 17.59 24.42
N ALA A 91 1.23 18.89 24.64
CA ALA A 91 0.31 19.72 25.39
C ALA A 91 -1.03 19.83 24.63
N PRO A 92 -2.17 19.43 25.24
CA PRO A 92 -3.47 19.54 24.59
C PRO A 92 -3.86 20.97 24.17
N PRO A 93 -3.52 22.04 24.93
CA PRO A 93 -3.77 23.42 24.50
C PRO A 93 -3.06 23.77 23.18
N ASP A 94 -1.78 23.45 23.04
CA ASP A 94 -1.00 23.75 21.83
C ASP A 94 -1.64 23.17 20.57
N LEU A 95 -2.03 21.90 20.63
CA LEU A 95 -2.72 21.23 19.52
C LEU A 95 -4.16 21.74 19.33
N GLY A 96 -4.81 22.21 20.40
CA GLY A 96 -6.12 22.84 20.36
C GLY A 96 -6.13 24.11 19.53
N ARG A 97 -5.09 24.94 19.67
CA ARG A 97 -4.93 26.19 18.90
C ARG A 97 -4.90 25.94 17.40
N LEU A 98 -4.42 24.77 16.95
CA LEU A 98 -4.41 24.36 15.55
C LEU A 98 -5.81 24.05 14.99
N LEU A 99 -6.76 23.75 15.87
CA LEU A 99 -8.15 23.41 15.55
C LEU A 99 -9.09 24.62 15.73
N GLY A 100 -8.58 25.76 16.21
CA GLY A 100 -9.43 26.86 16.69
C GLY A 100 -10.19 26.49 17.96
N LEU A 101 -9.60 25.67 18.84
CA LEU A 101 -10.21 25.25 20.10
C LEU A 101 -9.24 25.56 21.26
N ASP A 102 -9.77 25.59 22.48
CA ASP A 102 -8.96 25.72 23.70
C ASP A 102 -8.05 24.50 23.95
N ARG A 103 -8.42 23.34 23.38
CA ARG A 103 -7.75 22.07 23.61
C ARG A 103 -8.02 21.07 22.47
N ALA A 104 -7.05 20.22 22.17
CA ALA A 104 -7.21 19.07 21.27
C ALA A 104 -7.84 17.85 21.97
N PRO A 105 -8.49 16.94 21.22
CA PRO A 105 -8.96 15.68 21.77
C PRO A 105 -7.78 14.82 22.25
N GLU A 106 -7.75 14.50 23.54
CA GLU A 106 -6.74 13.62 24.14
C GLU A 106 -6.98 12.14 23.80
N VAL A 107 -6.04 11.26 24.17
CA VAL A 107 -6.00 9.82 23.80
C VAL A 107 -7.36 9.13 23.92
N LYS A 108 -8.01 9.22 25.10
CA LYS A 108 -9.28 8.55 25.39
C LYS A 108 -10.40 9.08 24.50
N THR A 109 -10.42 10.39 24.28
CA THR A 109 -11.42 11.06 23.44
C THR A 109 -11.23 10.69 21.98
N LEU A 110 -10.01 10.79 21.44
CA LEU A 110 -9.75 10.46 20.05
C LEU A 110 -10.03 8.98 19.74
N ARG A 111 -9.67 8.06 20.65
CA ARG A 111 -10.00 6.64 20.53
C ARG A 111 -11.52 6.40 20.49
N ARG A 112 -12.29 7.04 21.39
CA ARG A 112 -13.77 6.95 21.36
C ARG A 112 -14.36 7.47 20.06
N LYS A 113 -13.79 8.55 19.50
CA LYS A 113 -14.24 9.12 18.23
C LYS A 113 -13.96 8.20 17.05
N LEU A 114 -12.77 7.58 17.02
CA LEU A 114 -12.44 6.52 16.05
C LEU A 114 -13.36 5.30 16.20
N THR A 115 -13.71 4.90 17.43
CA THR A 115 -14.68 3.82 17.67
C THR A 115 -16.06 4.20 17.13
N ARG A 116 -16.58 5.40 17.46
CA ARG A 116 -17.86 5.89 16.93
C ARG A 116 -17.91 5.88 15.40
N LEU A 117 -16.86 6.38 14.74
CA LEU A 117 -16.78 6.35 13.27
C LEU A 117 -16.80 4.91 12.73
N ALA A 118 -16.13 3.99 13.41
CA ALA A 118 -16.09 2.58 13.00
C ALA A 118 -17.41 1.84 13.26
N GLU A 119 -18.17 2.19 14.30
CA GLU A 119 -19.48 1.59 14.57
C GLU A 119 -20.49 1.79 13.43
N HIS A 120 -20.28 2.79 12.58
CA HIS A 120 -21.11 3.01 11.39
C HIS A 120 -20.85 1.99 10.27
N GLY A 121 -19.71 1.29 10.27
CA GLY A 121 -19.39 0.29 9.23
C GLY A 121 -19.23 0.87 7.81
N LYS A 122 -18.88 2.16 7.70
CA LYS A 122 -18.87 2.92 6.44
C LYS A 122 -17.47 3.24 5.90
N ALA A 123 -16.38 2.75 6.50
CA ALA A 123 -15.02 3.09 6.08
C ALA A 123 -14.74 2.72 4.60
N GLU A 124 -15.24 1.58 4.12
CA GLU A 124 -15.10 1.21 2.69
C GLU A 124 -15.90 2.13 1.76
N VAL A 125 -17.03 2.70 2.22
CA VAL A 125 -17.81 3.69 1.46
C VAL A 125 -17.05 5.02 1.44
N PHE A 126 -16.54 5.45 2.58
CA PHE A 126 -15.69 6.63 2.72
C PHE A 126 -14.48 6.59 1.77
N GLY A 127 -13.69 5.51 1.82
CA GLY A 127 -12.53 5.32 0.93
C GLY A 127 -12.90 5.30 -0.55
N ARG A 128 -14.06 4.75 -0.90
CA ARG A 128 -14.56 4.73 -2.28
C ARG A 128 -14.97 6.10 -2.78
N ASN A 129 -15.65 6.91 -1.97
CA ASN A 129 -16.06 8.25 -2.33
C ASN A 129 -14.84 9.18 -2.48
N LEU A 130 -13.85 9.06 -1.60
CA LEU A 130 -12.55 9.74 -1.77
C LEU A 130 -11.88 9.38 -3.11
N ALA A 131 -11.82 8.08 -3.42
CA ALA A 131 -11.25 7.62 -4.68
C ALA A 131 -12.02 8.16 -5.90
N LYS A 132 -13.36 8.21 -5.83
CA LYS A 132 -14.22 8.75 -6.90
C LYS A 132 -13.91 10.22 -7.15
N LEU A 133 -13.84 11.03 -6.09
CA LEU A 133 -13.52 12.44 -6.20
C LEU A 133 -12.12 12.64 -6.81
N ARG A 134 -11.12 11.88 -6.35
CA ARG A 134 -9.75 11.95 -6.90
C ARG A 134 -9.69 11.57 -8.37
N VAL A 135 -10.48 10.57 -8.81
CA VAL A 135 -10.59 10.22 -10.24
C VAL A 135 -11.20 11.36 -11.06
N THR A 136 -12.25 12.01 -10.54
CA THR A 136 -12.89 13.16 -11.20
C THR A 136 -11.90 14.32 -11.34
N GLN A 137 -11.20 14.69 -10.26
CA GLN A 137 -10.22 15.78 -10.25
C GLN A 137 -9.03 15.53 -11.19
N ARG A 138 -8.49 14.30 -11.20
CA ARG A 138 -7.30 13.97 -12.00
C ARG A 138 -7.61 13.61 -13.47
N GLY A 139 -8.89 13.52 -13.84
CA GLY A 139 -9.33 13.45 -15.23
C GLY A 139 -8.59 12.42 -16.10
N LYS A 140 -8.05 12.87 -17.26
CA LYS A 140 -7.38 12.04 -18.28
C LYS A 140 -6.04 11.41 -17.83
N ALA A 141 -5.49 11.77 -16.66
CA ALA A 141 -4.17 11.33 -16.20
C ALA A 141 -4.10 9.86 -15.72
N LEU A 142 -5.25 9.23 -15.43
CA LEU A 142 -5.32 7.83 -14.98
C LEU A 142 -5.26 6.84 -16.15
N GLY A 143 -4.11 6.76 -16.81
CA GLY A 143 -3.84 5.79 -17.89
C GLY A 143 -3.18 4.50 -17.40
N PHE A 144 -2.37 4.60 -16.34
CA PHE A 144 -1.66 3.48 -15.72
C PHE A 144 -1.97 3.42 -14.22
N LEU A 145 -2.36 2.25 -13.74
CA LEU A 145 -2.62 1.97 -12.33
C LEU A 145 -1.74 0.82 -11.84
N TYR A 146 -0.99 1.06 -10.77
CA TYR A 146 -0.05 0.13 -10.17
C TYR A 146 -0.70 -0.62 -9.02
N MET A 147 -0.56 -1.93 -9.00
CA MET A 147 -1.19 -2.81 -8.02
C MET A 147 -0.13 -3.65 -7.34
N ASP A 148 -0.04 -3.50 -6.02
CA ASP A 148 0.86 -4.32 -5.22
C ASP A 148 0.30 -4.59 -3.83
N GLY A 149 0.72 -5.71 -3.25
CA GLY A 149 0.32 -6.17 -1.94
C GLY A 149 1.33 -5.74 -0.87
N HIS A 150 0.85 -5.04 0.14
CA HIS A 150 1.64 -4.65 1.31
C HIS A 150 1.35 -5.56 2.49
N VAL A 151 2.38 -6.25 2.99
CA VAL A 151 2.25 -7.22 4.09
C VAL A 151 2.51 -6.52 5.42
N ARG A 152 1.50 -6.46 6.28
CA ARG A 152 1.60 -5.98 7.65
C ARG A 152 1.75 -7.16 8.60
N VAL A 153 2.92 -7.26 9.24
CA VAL A 153 3.20 -8.32 10.22
C VAL A 153 2.42 -8.06 11.50
N TYR A 154 1.81 -9.11 12.03
CA TYR A 154 1.16 -9.08 13.32
C TYR A 154 2.06 -9.70 14.38
N HIS A 155 2.34 -8.93 15.43
CA HIS A 155 3.21 -9.32 16.54
C HIS A 155 2.47 -9.69 17.82
N GLY A 156 1.13 -9.70 17.80
CA GLY A 156 0.35 -10.08 18.98
C GLY A 156 0.16 -11.60 19.11
N ARG A 157 -0.65 -12.01 20.09
CA ARG A 157 -0.83 -13.43 20.47
C ARG A 157 -1.90 -14.19 19.68
N ARG A 158 -2.71 -13.50 18.86
CA ARG A 158 -3.82 -14.11 18.11
C ARG A 158 -3.33 -14.94 16.91
N ARG A 159 -4.01 -16.05 16.62
CA ARG A 159 -3.71 -16.92 15.47
C ARG A 159 -4.31 -16.33 14.19
N LEU A 160 -3.45 -15.73 13.37
CA LEU A 160 -3.79 -15.20 12.04
C LEU A 160 -3.24 -16.05 10.91
N SER A 161 -3.78 -15.86 9.71
CA SER A 161 -3.20 -16.41 8.49
C SER A 161 -1.78 -15.89 8.30
N LYS A 162 -0.87 -16.76 7.87
CA LYS A 162 0.52 -16.37 7.59
C LYS A 162 0.65 -15.78 6.19
N ALA A 163 1.52 -14.79 6.02
CA ALA A 163 1.98 -14.31 4.72
C ALA A 163 3.51 -14.37 4.66
N HIS A 164 4.06 -14.45 3.44
CA HIS A 164 5.50 -14.36 3.26
C HIS A 164 5.95 -12.90 3.35
N VAL A 165 6.85 -12.61 4.29
CA VAL A 165 7.44 -11.30 4.51
C VAL A 165 8.77 -11.26 3.76
N THR A 166 8.79 -10.70 2.55
CA THR A 166 9.95 -10.71 1.65
C THR A 166 11.23 -10.18 2.32
N ARG A 167 11.11 -9.12 3.13
CA ARG A 167 12.23 -8.50 3.86
C ARG A 167 12.89 -9.44 4.87
N MET A 168 12.08 -10.25 5.57
CA MET A 168 12.56 -11.19 6.57
C MET A 168 12.82 -12.58 5.99
N ARG A 169 12.37 -12.84 4.76
CA ARG A 169 12.36 -14.15 4.11
C ARG A 169 11.63 -15.24 4.95
N LEU A 170 10.67 -14.82 5.78
CA LEU A 170 9.92 -15.68 6.70
C LEU A 170 8.42 -15.68 6.40
N SER A 171 7.72 -16.75 6.81
CA SER A 171 6.25 -16.78 6.81
C SER A 171 5.73 -16.47 8.22
N LEU A 172 5.18 -15.28 8.40
CA LEU A 172 4.72 -14.78 9.70
C LEU A 172 3.22 -14.50 9.70
N PRO A 173 2.54 -14.54 10.87
CA PRO A 173 1.18 -14.03 11.01
C PRO A 173 1.10 -12.60 10.49
N ALA A 174 0.23 -12.36 9.52
CA ALA A 174 0.20 -11.08 8.83
C ALA A 174 -1.14 -10.84 8.12
N THR A 175 -1.38 -9.60 7.75
CA THR A 175 -2.49 -9.18 6.87
C THR A 175 -1.89 -8.53 5.62
N THR A 176 -2.46 -8.81 4.45
CA THR A 176 -2.02 -8.23 3.18
C THR A 176 -3.04 -7.19 2.71
N ASP A 177 -2.59 -5.95 2.53
CA ASP A 177 -3.40 -4.87 1.97
C ASP A 177 -2.96 -4.62 0.51
N TYR A 178 -3.88 -4.69 -0.44
CA TYR A 178 -3.57 -4.37 -1.84
C TYR A 178 -3.89 -2.91 -2.12
N TRP A 179 -2.88 -2.17 -2.55
CA TRP A 179 -2.99 -0.75 -2.89
C TRP A 179 -3.02 -0.55 -4.39
N VAL A 180 -3.84 0.40 -4.83
CA VAL A 180 -3.87 0.88 -6.21
C VAL A 180 -3.30 2.29 -6.22
N ASN A 181 -2.21 2.51 -6.95
CA ASN A 181 -1.57 3.81 -7.10
C ASN A 181 -1.61 4.25 -8.57
N ASP A 182 -1.57 5.55 -8.83
CA ASP A 182 -1.46 6.08 -10.19
C ASP A 182 0.01 6.16 -10.67
N GLN A 183 0.22 6.73 -11.86
CA GLN A 183 1.54 6.87 -12.46
C GLN A 183 2.49 7.83 -11.72
N SER A 184 1.96 8.73 -10.90
CA SER A 184 2.76 9.59 -10.02
C SER A 184 3.17 8.86 -8.74
N GLY A 185 2.61 7.67 -8.48
CA GLY A 185 2.80 6.93 -7.24
C GLY A 185 1.78 7.29 -6.18
N ASP A 186 0.79 8.14 -6.49
CA ASP A 186 -0.21 8.56 -5.52
C ASP A 186 -1.24 7.46 -5.32
N PRO A 187 -1.57 7.12 -4.06
CA PRO A 187 -2.55 6.09 -3.76
C PRO A 187 -3.96 6.53 -4.17
N LEU A 188 -4.77 5.62 -4.69
CA LEU A 188 -6.16 5.85 -5.05
C LEU A 188 -7.12 5.16 -4.07
N PHE A 189 -6.91 3.87 -3.81
CA PHE A 189 -7.65 3.12 -2.79
C PHE A 189 -6.88 1.87 -2.34
N VAL A 190 -7.35 1.26 -1.25
CA VAL A 190 -6.78 0.04 -0.66
C VAL A 190 -7.85 -1.02 -0.42
N VAL A 191 -7.50 -2.30 -0.58
CA VAL A 191 -8.38 -3.45 -0.26
C VAL A 191 -7.62 -4.47 0.57
N THR A 192 -8.12 -4.77 1.77
CA THR A 192 -7.54 -5.79 2.65
C THR A 192 -7.90 -7.19 2.14
N ALA A 193 -6.91 -8.04 1.93
CA ALA A 193 -7.11 -9.39 1.43
C ALA A 193 -7.73 -10.32 2.49
N GLU A 194 -8.73 -11.09 2.09
CA GLU A 194 -9.25 -12.21 2.88
C GLU A 194 -8.20 -13.31 2.98
N LEU A 195 -7.80 -13.68 4.21
CA LEU A 195 -6.82 -14.74 4.52
C LEU A 195 -5.52 -14.68 3.68
N ASN A 196 -4.99 -13.48 3.45
CA ASN A 196 -3.81 -13.24 2.62
C ASN A 196 -3.91 -13.85 1.21
N ALA A 197 -5.09 -13.76 0.59
CA ALA A 197 -5.26 -14.13 -0.81
C ALA A 197 -4.20 -13.46 -1.71
N GLY A 198 -3.54 -14.27 -2.55
CA GLY A 198 -2.51 -13.78 -3.46
C GLY A 198 -3.05 -12.91 -4.59
N LEU A 199 -2.15 -12.16 -5.25
CA LEU A 199 -2.50 -11.13 -6.22
C LEU A 199 -3.40 -11.64 -7.36
N VAL A 200 -3.20 -12.87 -7.86
CA VAL A 200 -4.09 -13.48 -8.89
C VAL A 200 -5.57 -13.52 -8.45
N LYS A 201 -5.84 -13.77 -7.15
CA LYS A 201 -7.21 -13.79 -6.62
C LYS A 201 -7.74 -12.38 -6.35
N MET A 202 -6.86 -11.45 -5.99
CA MET A 202 -7.24 -10.07 -5.66
C MET A 202 -7.41 -9.17 -6.88
N LEU A 203 -6.72 -9.46 -7.99
CA LEU A 203 -6.83 -8.68 -9.23
C LEU A 203 -8.30 -8.49 -9.68
N PRO A 204 -9.16 -9.52 -9.78
CA PRO A 204 -10.58 -9.31 -10.10
C PRO A 204 -11.30 -8.32 -9.16
N VAL A 205 -11.03 -8.36 -7.86
CA VAL A 205 -11.63 -7.47 -6.85
C VAL A 205 -11.17 -6.03 -7.07
N LEU A 206 -9.87 -5.83 -7.26
CA LEU A 206 -9.28 -4.51 -7.54
C LEU A 206 -9.80 -3.92 -8.85
N LEU A 207 -9.89 -4.74 -9.90
CA LEU A 207 -10.38 -4.33 -11.22
C LEU A 207 -11.85 -3.95 -11.19
N ALA A 208 -12.69 -4.68 -10.43
CA ALA A 208 -14.07 -4.29 -10.20
C ALA A 208 -14.16 -2.93 -9.47
N GLY A 209 -13.32 -2.72 -8.46
CA GLY A 209 -13.17 -1.42 -7.79
C GLY A 209 -12.82 -0.29 -8.77
N ILE A 210 -11.78 -0.48 -9.58
CA ILE A 210 -11.36 0.49 -10.59
C ILE A 210 -12.48 0.77 -11.58
N ARG A 211 -13.17 -0.27 -12.04
CA ARG A 211 -14.24 -0.13 -13.05
C ARG A 211 -15.41 0.71 -12.54
N ARG A 212 -15.72 0.66 -11.24
CA ARG A 212 -16.70 1.54 -10.59
C ARG A 212 -16.23 3.01 -10.55
N LEU A 213 -14.93 3.24 -10.45
CA LEU A 213 -14.36 4.59 -10.37
C LEU A 213 -14.20 5.26 -11.75
N VAL A 214 -13.66 4.53 -12.74
CA VAL A 214 -13.31 5.10 -14.05
C VAL A 214 -14.39 4.90 -15.13
N GLY A 215 -15.45 4.16 -14.82
CA GLY A 215 -16.53 3.83 -15.73
C GLY A 215 -16.20 2.72 -16.74
N LYS A 216 -17.23 2.28 -17.50
CA LYS A 216 -17.15 1.10 -18.39
C LYS A 216 -16.31 1.31 -19.66
N ARG A 217 -16.26 2.54 -20.17
CA ARG A 217 -15.66 2.84 -21.49
C ARG A 217 -14.15 3.12 -21.42
N ARG A 218 -13.64 3.53 -20.26
CA ARG A 218 -12.25 3.97 -20.14
C ARG A 218 -11.28 2.79 -20.19
N ARG A 219 -10.32 2.87 -21.10
CA ARG A 219 -9.22 1.91 -21.23
C ARG A 219 -8.13 2.27 -20.23
N VAL A 220 -7.82 1.35 -19.31
CA VAL A 220 -6.82 1.54 -18.25
C VAL A 220 -5.81 0.40 -18.33
N THR A 221 -4.52 0.73 -18.22
CA THR A 221 -3.45 -0.27 -18.10
C THR A 221 -3.14 -0.54 -16.65
N VAL A 222 -3.22 -1.80 -16.26
CA VAL A 222 -2.92 -2.26 -14.91
C VAL A 222 -1.53 -2.87 -14.88
N VAL A 223 -0.70 -2.35 -13.97
CA VAL A 223 0.71 -2.68 -13.82
C VAL A 223 0.89 -3.46 -12.53
N PHE A 224 1.46 -4.66 -12.59
CA PHE A 224 1.59 -5.52 -11.43
C PHE A 224 2.79 -6.47 -11.54
N ASP A 225 3.27 -6.99 -10.40
CA ASP A 225 4.42 -7.90 -10.35
C ASP A 225 4.08 -9.35 -10.77
N ARG A 226 5.11 -10.20 -10.89
CA ARG A 226 5.05 -11.65 -11.18
C ARG A 226 4.09 -12.42 -10.28
N GLY A 227 3.77 -11.90 -9.08
CA GLY A 227 2.73 -12.43 -8.20
C GLY A 227 1.35 -12.52 -8.84
N GLY A 228 1.05 -11.66 -9.84
CA GLY A 228 -0.20 -11.65 -10.60
C GLY A 228 -0.20 -12.52 -11.86
N TRP A 229 0.87 -13.27 -12.12
CA TRP A 229 1.02 -14.04 -13.35
C TRP A 229 -0.01 -15.17 -13.48
N SER A 230 -0.97 -15.00 -14.38
CA SER A 230 -1.93 -16.04 -14.76
C SER A 230 -2.47 -15.78 -16.18
N PRO A 231 -1.99 -16.51 -17.20
CA PRO A 231 -2.46 -16.32 -18.58
C PRO A 231 -3.97 -16.48 -18.74
N LYS A 232 -4.61 -17.39 -17.98
CA LYS A 232 -6.07 -17.53 -17.95
C LYS A 232 -6.76 -16.27 -17.40
N LEU A 233 -6.17 -15.64 -16.38
CA LEU A 233 -6.69 -14.38 -15.85
C LEU A 233 -6.47 -13.23 -16.85
N PHE A 234 -5.33 -13.16 -17.52
CA PHE A 234 -5.03 -12.12 -18.51
C PHE A 234 -6.11 -12.03 -19.60
N ALA A 235 -6.55 -13.18 -20.14
CA ALA A 235 -7.65 -13.22 -21.10
C ALA A 235 -8.94 -12.58 -20.56
N ARG A 236 -9.27 -12.82 -19.28
CA ARG A 236 -10.44 -12.20 -18.62
C ARG A 236 -10.26 -10.69 -18.39
N ILE A 237 -9.06 -10.26 -17.99
CA ILE A 237 -8.74 -8.83 -17.79
C ILE A 237 -8.89 -8.07 -19.10
N ILE A 238 -8.36 -8.62 -20.20
CA ILE A 238 -8.43 -8.03 -21.54
C ILE A 238 -9.88 -7.99 -22.05
N LYS A 239 -10.64 -9.08 -21.85
CA LYS A 239 -12.08 -9.11 -22.15
C LYS A 239 -12.86 -8.05 -21.38
N ALA A 240 -12.44 -7.73 -20.15
CA ALA A 240 -12.99 -6.64 -19.34
C ALA A 240 -12.47 -5.23 -19.72
N ARG A 241 -11.86 -5.07 -20.90
CA ARG A 241 -11.33 -3.81 -21.46
C ARG A 241 -10.27 -3.13 -20.58
N PHE A 242 -9.47 -3.93 -19.90
CA PHE A 242 -8.24 -3.49 -19.25
C PHE A 242 -7.04 -3.99 -20.03
N ASP A 243 -5.97 -3.20 -20.03
CA ASP A 243 -4.68 -3.67 -20.51
C ASP A 243 -3.81 -4.13 -19.36
N ILE A 244 -2.90 -5.06 -19.65
CA ILE A 244 -1.95 -5.56 -18.65
C ILE A 244 -0.53 -5.11 -18.96
N LEU A 245 0.26 -4.94 -17.91
CA LEU A 245 1.71 -4.78 -17.95
C LEU A 245 2.31 -5.49 -16.73
N THR A 246 3.04 -6.57 -16.95
CA THR A 246 3.58 -7.42 -15.87
C THR A 246 4.89 -8.06 -16.28
N TYR A 247 5.73 -8.43 -15.32
CA TYR A 247 6.88 -9.27 -15.61
C TYR A 247 6.48 -10.68 -16.03
N ARG A 248 7.26 -11.30 -16.94
CA ARG A 248 7.08 -12.71 -17.31
C ARG A 248 7.50 -13.64 -16.17
N LYS A 249 6.68 -14.64 -15.89
CA LYS A 249 6.98 -15.74 -14.95
C LYS A 249 6.98 -17.07 -15.70
N GLY A 250 7.83 -18.00 -15.25
CA GLY A 250 8.00 -19.33 -15.86
C GLY A 250 9.14 -19.38 -16.87
N HIS A 251 9.23 -20.49 -17.62
CA HIS A 251 10.29 -20.72 -18.57
C HIS A 251 10.18 -19.84 -19.82
N TRP A 252 11.32 -19.34 -20.29
CA TRP A 252 11.48 -18.60 -21.53
C TRP A 252 12.94 -18.65 -21.97
N VAL A 253 13.15 -18.62 -23.29
CA VAL A 253 14.49 -18.70 -23.89
C VAL A 253 15.10 -17.31 -23.92
N LYS A 254 16.36 -17.20 -23.44
CA LYS A 254 17.16 -15.99 -23.52
C LYS A 254 17.30 -15.53 -24.97
N VAL A 255 17.23 -14.23 -25.19
CA VAL A 255 17.39 -13.62 -26.51
C VAL A 255 18.88 -13.36 -26.75
N PRO A 256 19.43 -13.64 -27.93
CA PRO A 256 20.79 -13.23 -28.27
C PRO A 256 20.96 -11.71 -28.18
N SER A 257 22.10 -11.23 -27.66
CA SER A 257 22.36 -9.80 -27.47
C SER A 257 22.23 -8.98 -28.76
N SER A 258 22.53 -9.58 -29.93
CA SER A 258 22.40 -8.97 -31.26
C SER A 258 20.96 -8.60 -31.65
N ARG A 259 19.94 -9.12 -30.94
CA ARG A 259 18.52 -8.83 -31.23
C ARG A 259 17.94 -7.72 -30.34
N PHE A 260 18.77 -7.03 -29.57
CA PHE A 260 18.36 -5.87 -28.77
C PHE A 260 18.69 -4.58 -29.51
N VAL A 261 17.76 -3.64 -29.46
CA VAL A 261 17.91 -2.32 -30.09
C VAL A 261 17.93 -1.25 -29.00
N ARG A 262 18.84 -0.29 -29.12
CA ARG A 262 18.92 0.86 -28.24
C ARG A 262 17.75 1.80 -28.49
N CYS A 263 16.87 1.94 -27.50
CA CYS A 263 15.70 2.81 -27.56
C CYS A 263 15.86 3.97 -26.58
N VAL A 264 15.79 5.20 -27.08
CA VAL A 264 15.92 6.43 -26.27
C VAL A 264 14.66 7.27 -26.39
N LYS A 265 14.12 7.76 -25.27
CA LYS A 265 12.97 8.67 -25.27
C LYS A 265 12.96 9.57 -24.05
N ARG A 266 12.38 10.78 -24.16
CA ARG A 266 12.05 11.61 -23.00
C ARG A 266 10.66 11.25 -22.48
N ILE A 267 10.56 10.84 -21.22
CA ILE A 267 9.31 10.43 -20.56
C ILE A 267 9.27 11.07 -19.17
N ASP A 268 8.14 11.71 -18.82
CA ASP A 268 7.95 12.46 -17.57
C ASP A 268 9.14 13.41 -17.26
N GLY A 269 9.64 14.12 -18.29
CA GLY A 269 10.77 15.05 -18.17
C GLY A 269 12.15 14.39 -18.14
N ARG A 270 12.25 13.05 -18.03
CA ARG A 270 13.52 12.31 -17.93
C ARG A 270 13.91 11.69 -19.26
N ARG A 271 15.19 11.80 -19.64
CA ARG A 271 15.74 11.04 -20.78
C ARG A 271 16.02 9.61 -20.33
N VAL A 272 15.33 8.65 -20.93
CA VAL A 272 15.49 7.22 -20.62
C VAL A 272 16.05 6.50 -21.84
N ALA A 273 16.92 5.52 -21.58
CA ALA A 273 17.58 4.75 -22.62
C ALA A 273 17.67 3.28 -22.20
N TYR A 274 17.12 2.39 -23.02
CA TYR A 274 17.09 0.95 -22.76
C TYR A 274 17.46 0.16 -24.00
N ASP A 275 18.15 -0.96 -23.82
CA ASP A 275 18.35 -1.96 -24.87
C ASP A 275 17.20 -2.96 -24.80
N LEU A 276 16.34 -2.94 -25.82
CA LEU A 276 15.06 -3.64 -25.81
C LEU A 276 14.96 -4.62 -26.98
N ASN A 277 14.43 -5.80 -26.70
CA ASN A 277 13.90 -6.72 -27.70
C ASN A 277 12.37 -6.72 -27.59
N ASP A 278 11.69 -6.43 -28.69
CA ASP A 278 10.23 -6.32 -28.73
C ASP A 278 9.65 -7.33 -29.72
N ARG A 279 8.78 -8.22 -29.24
CA ARG A 279 8.21 -9.31 -30.05
C ARG A 279 6.85 -9.77 -29.56
N ASN A 280 6.09 -10.36 -30.46
CA ASN A 280 4.84 -11.03 -30.11
C ASN A 280 5.10 -12.41 -29.47
N ILE A 281 4.27 -12.76 -28.49
CA ILE A 281 4.27 -14.08 -27.84
C ILE A 281 2.86 -14.67 -27.86
N ARG A 282 2.79 -16.00 -27.81
CA ARG A 282 1.55 -16.77 -27.75
C ARG A 282 1.52 -17.57 -26.46
N LEU A 283 0.47 -17.40 -25.67
CA LEU A 283 0.19 -18.14 -24.43
C LEU A 283 -1.07 -18.98 -24.62
N LEU A 284 -1.33 -19.89 -23.68
CA LEU A 284 -2.52 -20.77 -23.68
C LEU A 284 -2.67 -21.56 -25.00
N LYS A 285 -1.58 -22.20 -25.46
CA LYS A 285 -1.54 -22.96 -26.72
C LYS A 285 -2.01 -22.13 -27.93
N GLY A 286 -1.62 -20.86 -28.00
CA GLY A 286 -1.96 -19.97 -29.12
C GLY A 286 -3.17 -19.07 -28.90
N LYS A 287 -4.05 -19.40 -27.93
CA LYS A 287 -5.32 -18.67 -27.72
C LYS A 287 -5.17 -17.24 -27.22
N LEU A 288 -4.02 -16.90 -26.63
CA LEU A 288 -3.76 -15.56 -26.11
C LEU A 288 -2.49 -14.98 -26.74
N ARG A 289 -2.66 -14.01 -27.62
CA ARG A 289 -1.57 -13.23 -28.22
C ARG A 289 -1.28 -12.01 -27.35
N LEU A 290 -0.02 -11.85 -26.96
CA LEU A 290 0.47 -10.70 -26.20
C LEU A 290 1.79 -10.23 -26.79
N ARG A 291 2.25 -9.08 -26.34
CA ARG A 291 3.57 -8.55 -26.65
C ARG A 291 4.51 -8.80 -25.48
N GLN A 292 5.75 -9.16 -25.78
CA GLN A 292 6.84 -9.23 -24.83
C GLN A 292 7.93 -8.23 -25.19
N ILE A 293 8.26 -7.39 -24.22
CA ILE A 293 9.39 -6.46 -24.27
C ILE A 293 10.43 -6.99 -23.28
N THR A 294 11.58 -7.43 -23.76
CA THR A 294 12.70 -7.83 -22.91
C THR A 294 13.70 -6.69 -22.85
N ARG A 295 14.08 -6.26 -21.64
CA ARG A 295 15.23 -5.35 -21.43
C ARG A 295 16.50 -6.17 -21.20
N LEU A 296 17.59 -5.75 -21.82
CA LEU A 296 18.94 -6.20 -21.50
C LEU A 296 19.58 -5.26 -20.46
N GLY A 297 20.07 -5.84 -19.36
CA GLY A 297 20.86 -5.16 -18.34
C GLY A 297 22.34 -5.13 -18.72
N LYS A 298 23.11 -4.25 -18.06
CA LYS A 298 24.57 -4.14 -18.28
C LYS A 298 25.32 -5.42 -17.88
N ASP A 299 24.77 -6.18 -16.95
CA ASP A 299 25.24 -7.48 -16.46
C ASP A 299 24.81 -8.65 -17.36
N GLY A 300 24.19 -8.38 -18.51
CA GLY A 300 23.60 -9.41 -19.38
C GLY A 300 22.29 -10.00 -18.84
N HIS A 301 21.78 -9.52 -17.70
CA HIS A 301 20.49 -9.95 -17.18
C HIS A 301 19.36 -9.51 -18.13
N GLN A 302 18.44 -10.43 -18.41
CA GLN A 302 17.29 -10.15 -19.27
C GLN A 302 16.01 -10.10 -18.45
N THR A 303 15.33 -8.95 -18.48
CA THR A 303 14.06 -8.75 -17.79
C THR A 303 12.91 -8.73 -18.79
N PRO A 304 12.19 -9.84 -18.97
CA PRO A 304 11.02 -9.91 -19.84
C PRO A 304 9.77 -9.31 -19.18
N ILE A 305 9.12 -8.43 -19.92
CA ILE A 305 7.87 -7.75 -19.58
C ILE A 305 6.82 -8.18 -20.60
N VAL A 306 5.61 -8.47 -20.15
CA VAL A 306 4.48 -8.92 -20.97
C VAL A 306 3.35 -7.90 -20.88
N THR A 307 2.76 -7.58 -22.02
CA THR A 307 1.71 -6.58 -22.13
C THR A 307 0.69 -6.91 -23.22
N SER A 308 -0.53 -6.37 -23.06
CA SER A 308 -1.54 -6.34 -24.13
C SER A 308 -1.48 -5.06 -24.97
N ARG A 309 -0.67 -4.06 -24.59
CA ARG A 309 -0.55 -2.79 -25.31
C ARG A 309 0.32 -2.95 -26.56
N LEU A 310 -0.31 -2.90 -27.72
CA LEU A 310 0.35 -2.89 -29.03
C LEU A 310 0.58 -1.47 -29.56
N ASP A 311 -0.19 -0.51 -29.05
CA ASP A 311 -0.24 0.88 -29.52
C ASP A 311 0.88 1.78 -28.96
N LEU A 312 1.51 1.39 -27.84
CA LEU A 312 2.54 2.20 -27.19
C LEU A 312 3.96 1.77 -27.58
N PRO A 313 4.94 2.69 -27.67
CA PRO A 313 6.33 2.32 -27.90
C PRO A 313 6.91 1.45 -26.78
N ALA A 314 7.78 0.50 -27.12
CA ALA A 314 8.37 -0.43 -26.15
C ALA A 314 9.10 0.28 -25.01
N VAL A 315 9.82 1.37 -25.31
CA VAL A 315 10.52 2.20 -24.33
C VAL A 315 9.59 2.81 -23.28
N VAL A 316 8.36 3.16 -23.66
CA VAL A 316 7.36 3.72 -22.73
C VAL A 316 6.85 2.65 -21.78
N LEU A 317 6.51 1.48 -22.30
CA LEU A 317 6.02 0.37 -21.49
C LEU A 317 7.11 -0.19 -20.57
N ALA A 318 8.36 -0.27 -21.06
CA ALA A 318 9.51 -0.62 -20.25
C ALA A 318 9.70 0.39 -19.10
N TYR A 319 9.72 1.69 -19.40
CA TYR A 319 9.82 2.75 -18.39
C TYR A 319 8.72 2.63 -17.33
N ARG A 320 7.44 2.54 -17.74
CA ARG A 320 6.31 2.40 -16.82
C ARG A 320 6.44 1.14 -15.94
N MET A 321 6.97 0.04 -16.48
CA MET A 321 7.18 -1.18 -15.67
C MET A 321 8.30 -1.00 -14.63
N PHE A 322 9.40 -0.32 -14.97
CA PHE A 322 10.51 -0.10 -14.04
C PHE A 322 10.20 0.98 -12.99
N GLU A 323 9.38 1.98 -13.33
CA GLU A 323 8.88 2.98 -12.37
C GLU A 323 7.86 2.42 -11.37
N ARG A 324 7.49 1.12 -11.46
CA ARG A 324 6.69 0.44 -10.41
C ARG A 324 7.32 0.58 -9.02
N TRP A 325 8.65 0.73 -8.95
CA TRP A 325 9.36 1.01 -7.69
C TRP A 325 8.82 2.24 -6.94
N ARG A 326 8.15 3.20 -7.61
CA ARG A 326 7.45 4.32 -6.94
C ARG A 326 6.46 3.83 -5.88
N GLN A 327 5.76 2.72 -6.13
CA GLN A 327 4.82 2.13 -5.16
C GLN A 327 5.56 1.54 -3.95
N GLU A 328 6.76 0.99 -4.14
CA GLU A 328 7.61 0.51 -3.05
C GLU A 328 8.14 1.70 -2.21
N ASN A 329 8.52 2.80 -2.87
CA ASN A 329 8.87 4.05 -2.19
C ASN A 329 7.69 4.61 -1.38
N PHE A 330 6.47 4.56 -1.93
CA PHE A 330 5.25 4.92 -1.22
C PHE A 330 5.07 4.08 0.05
N PHE A 331 5.20 2.75 -0.02
CA PHE A 331 5.09 1.90 1.17
C PHE A 331 6.19 2.17 2.19
N LYS A 332 7.44 2.35 1.73
CA LYS A 332 8.56 2.69 2.61
C LYS A 332 8.27 3.99 3.36
N TYR A 333 7.88 5.03 2.63
CA TYR A 333 7.57 6.34 3.18
C TYR A 333 6.40 6.27 4.17
N LEU A 334 5.26 5.68 3.81
CA LEU A 334 4.11 5.58 4.71
C LEU A 334 4.36 4.75 5.96
N ARG A 335 5.24 3.75 5.88
CA ARG A 335 5.66 3.00 7.07
C ARG A 335 6.48 3.83 8.02
N GLU A 336 7.50 4.51 7.50
CA GLU A 336 8.46 5.28 8.29
C GLU A 336 7.81 6.55 8.85
N GLU A 337 7.07 7.28 8.01
CA GLU A 337 6.50 8.58 8.33
C GLU A 337 5.08 8.51 8.91
N PHE A 338 4.23 7.61 8.41
CA PHE A 338 2.83 7.54 8.83
C PHE A 338 2.50 6.32 9.69
N ALA A 339 3.48 5.49 10.05
CA ALA A 339 3.28 4.23 10.77
C ALA A 339 2.18 3.35 10.15
N LEU A 340 2.23 3.13 8.84
CA LEU A 340 1.24 2.32 8.13
C LEU A 340 1.06 0.91 8.71
N ASP A 341 2.13 0.33 9.26
CA ASP A 341 2.13 -1.03 9.83
C ASP A 341 1.62 -1.10 11.27
N ALA A 342 1.42 0.05 11.93
CA ALA A 342 0.98 0.08 13.31
C ALA A 342 -0.41 -0.54 13.47
N LEU A 343 -0.57 -1.31 14.54
CA LEU A 343 -1.85 -1.81 14.99
C LEU A 343 -2.69 -0.63 15.51
N VAL A 344 -3.89 -0.48 14.96
CA VAL A 344 -4.83 0.61 15.30
C VAL A 344 -5.86 0.12 16.32
N ASP A 345 -6.08 -1.19 16.37
CA ASP A 345 -7.05 -1.85 17.22
C ASP A 345 -6.63 -3.31 17.47
N TYR A 346 -7.02 -3.84 18.62
CA TYR A 346 -6.85 -5.23 19.02
C TYR A 346 -8.07 -6.11 18.72
N GLY A 347 -9.17 -5.52 18.24
CA GLY A 347 -10.37 -6.21 17.81
C GLY A 347 -10.08 -7.29 16.77
N VAL A 348 -10.75 -8.43 16.93
CA VAL A 348 -10.68 -9.56 16.03
C VAL A 348 -12.07 -10.01 15.63
N GLU A 349 -12.18 -10.51 14.41
CA GLU A 349 -13.39 -11.06 13.86
C GLU A 349 -13.13 -12.53 13.50
N PRO A 350 -14.14 -13.41 13.60
CA PRO A 350 -14.00 -14.77 13.11
C PRO A 350 -13.71 -14.77 11.61
N ALA A 351 -12.99 -15.78 11.13
CA ALA A 351 -12.93 -16.04 9.69
C ALA A 351 -14.35 -16.30 9.16
N LYS A 352 -14.64 -15.87 7.92
CA LYS A 352 -15.96 -16.10 7.33
C LYS A 352 -16.22 -17.60 7.19
N GLU A 353 -17.47 -18.01 7.45
CA GLU A 353 -17.92 -19.39 7.26
C GLU A 353 -17.68 -19.86 5.81
N GLY A 354 -17.33 -21.15 5.66
CA GLY A 354 -17.01 -21.76 4.36
C GLY A 354 -15.65 -21.36 3.76
N GLN A 355 -14.85 -20.50 4.40
CA GLN A 355 -13.50 -20.21 3.91
C GLN A 355 -12.59 -21.44 4.07
N ALA A 356 -11.94 -21.84 2.97
CA ALA A 356 -11.02 -22.96 2.94
C ALA A 356 -9.55 -22.51 2.86
N VAL A 357 -8.71 -23.06 3.72
CA VAL A 357 -7.25 -22.81 3.78
C VAL A 357 -6.48 -24.03 3.24
N PRO A 358 -5.21 -23.85 2.79
CA PRO A 358 -4.37 -24.99 2.44
C PRO A 358 -4.24 -25.96 3.62
N ASN A 359 -4.44 -27.26 3.35
CA ASN A 359 -4.41 -28.29 4.39
C ASN A 359 -3.01 -28.40 5.04
N PRO A 360 -2.87 -28.11 6.35
CA PRO A 360 -1.59 -28.22 7.05
C PRO A 360 -1.00 -29.64 7.03
N GLU A 361 -1.83 -30.68 7.13
CA GLU A 361 -1.39 -32.08 7.10
C GLU A 361 -0.86 -32.46 5.72
N ARG A 362 -1.53 -32.02 4.65
CA ARG A 362 -1.03 -32.22 3.28
C ARG A 362 0.34 -31.55 3.10
N ARG A 363 0.53 -30.35 3.66
CA ARG A 363 1.84 -29.66 3.63
C ARG A 363 2.93 -30.39 4.42
N LYS A 364 2.59 -31.03 5.55
CA LYS A 364 3.54 -31.89 6.28
C LYS A 364 3.94 -33.10 5.42
N LEU A 365 2.99 -33.71 4.72
CA LEU A 365 3.26 -34.83 3.80
C LEU A 365 4.14 -34.38 2.62
N ASP A 366 3.88 -33.22 2.02
CA ASP A 366 4.72 -32.65 0.96
C ASP A 366 6.17 -32.42 1.42
N LYS A 367 6.35 -31.90 2.65
CA LYS A 367 7.70 -31.72 3.23
C LYS A 367 8.41 -33.05 3.43
N LYS A 368 7.70 -34.08 3.91
CA LYS A 368 8.24 -35.45 4.04
C LYS A 368 8.62 -36.05 2.69
N LEU A 369 7.78 -35.87 1.66
CA LEU A 369 8.06 -36.31 0.29
C LEU A 369 9.29 -35.62 -0.29
N ALA A 370 9.44 -34.30 -0.10
CA ALA A 370 10.60 -33.56 -0.57
C ALA A 370 11.90 -34.05 0.09
N ALA A 371 11.87 -34.32 1.40
CA ALA A 371 13.00 -34.93 2.12
C ALA A 371 13.34 -36.32 1.57
N MET A 372 12.35 -37.21 1.45
CA MET A 372 12.55 -38.57 0.91
C MET A 372 13.07 -38.58 -0.53
N HIS A 373 12.63 -37.64 -1.38
CA HIS A 373 13.18 -37.48 -2.73
C HIS A 373 14.66 -37.03 -2.71
N SER A 374 15.03 -36.17 -1.77
CA SER A 374 16.43 -35.77 -1.57
C SER A 374 17.28 -36.97 -1.13
N ASP A 375 16.77 -37.77 -0.20
CA ASP A 375 17.44 -38.99 0.28
C ASP A 375 17.60 -40.02 -0.85
N LEU A 376 16.54 -40.23 -1.66
CA LEU A 376 16.59 -41.09 -2.84
C LEU A 376 17.68 -40.63 -3.80
N LYS A 377 17.77 -39.33 -4.09
CA LYS A 377 18.78 -38.76 -4.98
C LYS A 377 20.19 -38.99 -4.43
N ALA A 378 20.40 -38.86 -3.12
CA ALA A 378 21.68 -39.11 -2.48
C ALA A 378 22.11 -40.59 -2.61
N VAL A 379 21.21 -41.54 -2.32
CA VAL A 379 21.50 -42.97 -2.43
C VAL A 379 21.70 -43.40 -3.89
N GLN A 380 20.91 -42.85 -4.82
CA GLN A 380 21.10 -43.07 -6.26
C GLN A 380 22.44 -42.54 -6.76
N ALA A 381 22.90 -41.39 -6.26
CA ALA A 381 24.22 -40.87 -6.59
C ALA A 381 25.35 -41.77 -6.08
N LEU A 382 25.23 -42.34 -4.87
CA LEU A 382 26.18 -43.32 -4.35
C LEU A 382 26.19 -44.61 -5.17
N TYR A 383 25.01 -45.11 -5.55
CA TYR A 383 24.86 -46.29 -6.41
C TYR A 383 25.45 -46.05 -7.81
N GLY A 384 25.22 -44.86 -8.38
CA GLY A 384 25.80 -44.45 -9.67
C GLY A 384 27.31 -44.27 -9.62
N LYS A 385 27.85 -43.69 -8.55
CA LYS A 385 29.31 -43.62 -8.32
C LYS A 385 29.93 -45.01 -8.20
N ALA A 386 29.28 -45.92 -7.48
CA ALA A 386 29.73 -47.30 -7.37
C ALA A 386 29.70 -48.02 -8.72
N ALA A 387 28.70 -47.74 -9.57
CA ALA A 387 28.62 -48.27 -10.92
C ALA A 387 29.72 -47.71 -11.83
N ALA A 388 29.98 -46.40 -11.78
CA ALA A 388 31.02 -45.75 -12.57
C ALA A 388 32.44 -46.17 -12.15
N ALA A 389 32.66 -46.48 -10.88
CA ALA A 389 33.95 -46.96 -10.36
C ALA A 389 34.18 -48.48 -10.54
N ASN A 390 33.20 -49.20 -11.10
CA ASN A 390 33.30 -50.64 -11.31
C ASN A 390 34.17 -50.94 -12.55
N LYS A 391 35.42 -51.39 -12.34
CA LYS A 391 36.27 -51.88 -13.43
C LYS A 391 35.70 -53.19 -13.99
N GLU A 392 35.51 -53.30 -15.30
CA GLU A 392 34.86 -54.44 -15.98
C GLU A 392 35.47 -55.80 -15.62
N GLY A 393 36.79 -55.89 -15.41
CA GLY A 393 37.46 -57.12 -14.98
C GLY A 393 37.17 -57.57 -13.53
N ARG A 394 36.59 -56.72 -12.68
CA ARG A 394 36.31 -57.04 -11.27
C ARG A 394 34.92 -57.65 -11.07
N ARG A 395 33.94 -57.21 -11.87
CA ARG A 395 32.55 -57.71 -11.85
C ARG A 395 31.95 -57.58 -13.26
N PRO A 396 32.11 -58.61 -14.11
CA PRO A 396 31.72 -58.56 -15.52
C PRO A 396 30.19 -58.53 -15.73
N SER A 397 29.41 -59.04 -14.77
CA SER A 397 27.95 -59.15 -14.90
C SER A 397 27.20 -58.14 -14.03
N MET A 398 26.10 -57.61 -14.58
CA MET A 398 25.14 -56.77 -13.83
C MET A 398 24.54 -57.50 -12.62
N ARG A 399 24.49 -58.84 -12.63
CA ARG A 399 24.06 -59.67 -11.51
C ARG A 399 25.07 -59.59 -10.35
N GLY A 400 26.37 -59.74 -10.64
CA GLY A 400 27.44 -59.63 -9.64
C GLY A 400 27.53 -58.24 -9.01
N PHE A 401 27.34 -57.18 -9.81
CA PHE A 401 27.27 -55.81 -9.32
C PHE A 401 26.07 -55.58 -8.38
N LYS A 402 24.87 -56.06 -8.75
CA LYS A 402 23.67 -55.95 -7.92
C LYS A 402 23.78 -56.71 -6.59
N ILE A 403 24.44 -57.86 -6.56
CA ILE A 403 24.68 -58.62 -5.31
C ILE A 403 25.60 -57.84 -4.38
N ALA A 404 26.75 -57.39 -4.88
CA ALA A 404 27.74 -56.70 -4.07
C ALA A 404 27.29 -55.31 -3.57
N HIS A 405 26.43 -54.61 -4.34
CA HIS A 405 25.79 -53.36 -3.92
C HIS A 405 24.33 -53.58 -3.47
N GLY A 406 23.98 -54.80 -3.04
CA GLY A 406 22.63 -55.19 -2.64
C GLY A 406 22.07 -54.31 -1.52
N LYS A 407 22.89 -53.86 -0.58
CA LYS A 407 22.49 -52.92 0.49
C LYS A 407 22.01 -51.57 -0.07
N LEU A 408 22.70 -51.03 -1.08
CA LEU A 408 22.29 -49.78 -1.76
C LEU A 408 21.02 -49.99 -2.58
N GLY A 409 20.93 -51.12 -3.30
CA GLY A 409 19.71 -51.48 -4.06
C GLY A 409 18.48 -51.66 -3.18
N GLN A 410 18.62 -52.34 -2.03
CA GLN A 410 17.57 -52.48 -1.02
C GLN A 410 17.20 -51.13 -0.40
N GLY A 411 18.19 -50.27 -0.13
CA GLY A 411 17.96 -48.90 0.34
C GLY A 411 17.12 -48.07 -0.64
N ILE A 412 17.44 -48.14 -1.94
CA ILE A 412 16.65 -47.48 -3.00
C ILE A 412 15.20 -47.99 -3.01
N ARG A 413 14.99 -49.31 -2.99
CA ARG A 413 13.64 -49.91 -2.98
C ARG A 413 12.83 -49.48 -1.76
N LYS A 414 13.40 -49.55 -0.56
CA LYS A 414 12.76 -49.12 0.69
C LYS A 414 12.35 -47.64 0.65
N ILE A 415 13.21 -46.76 0.12
CA ILE A 415 12.88 -45.33 -0.03
C ILE A 415 11.76 -45.13 -1.06
N GLN A 416 11.79 -45.87 -2.19
CA GLN A 416 10.75 -45.82 -3.23
C GLN A 416 9.38 -46.27 -2.72
N GLU A 417 9.31 -47.37 -1.96
CA GLU A 417 8.09 -47.86 -1.31
C GLU A 417 7.53 -46.82 -0.33
N ARG A 418 8.41 -46.19 0.47
CA ARG A 418 8.00 -45.14 1.41
C ARG A 418 7.51 -43.89 0.72
N ILE A 419 8.11 -43.51 -0.42
CA ILE A 419 7.63 -42.43 -1.29
C ILE A 419 6.23 -42.77 -1.84
N ALA A 420 6.01 -44.01 -2.31
CA ALA A 420 4.71 -44.43 -2.83
C ALA A 420 3.61 -44.33 -1.76
N SER A 421 3.87 -44.86 -0.55
CA SER A 421 2.95 -44.75 0.60
C SER A 421 2.66 -43.29 0.99
N LEU A 422 3.69 -42.44 1.05
CA LEU A 422 3.51 -41.02 1.35
C LEU A 422 2.73 -40.28 0.26
N LYS A 423 2.91 -40.64 -1.02
CA LYS A 423 2.12 -40.09 -2.13
C LYS A 423 0.64 -40.46 -2.00
N GLN A 424 0.34 -41.73 -1.74
CA GLN A 424 -1.04 -42.20 -1.54
C GLN A 424 -1.73 -41.45 -0.40
N ARG A 425 -1.06 -41.32 0.76
CA ARG A 425 -1.56 -40.53 1.90
C ARG A 425 -1.77 -39.06 1.55
N ARG A 426 -0.85 -38.47 0.78
CA ARG A 426 -0.93 -37.07 0.34
C ARG A 426 -2.09 -36.85 -0.64
N ASP A 427 -2.35 -37.81 -1.51
CA ASP A 427 -3.43 -37.74 -2.50
C ASP A 427 -4.80 -37.97 -1.89
N ALA A 428 -4.91 -38.83 -0.87
CA ALA A 428 -6.12 -39.00 -0.06
C ALA A 428 -6.46 -37.74 0.78
N ALA A 429 -5.46 -36.99 1.24
CA ALA A 429 -5.69 -35.78 2.02
C ALA A 429 -6.21 -34.64 1.12
N PRO A 430 -7.30 -33.93 1.46
CA PRO A 430 -7.81 -32.86 0.61
C PRO A 430 -6.81 -31.70 0.50
N ASN A 431 -6.76 -31.04 -0.66
CA ASN A 431 -5.88 -29.90 -0.91
C ASN A 431 -6.16 -28.71 0.02
N ARG A 432 -7.43 -28.53 0.38
CA ARG A 432 -7.92 -27.46 1.25
C ARG A 432 -8.91 -28.03 2.23
N VAL A 433 -8.95 -27.44 3.42
CA VAL A 433 -9.91 -27.75 4.49
C VAL A 433 -10.59 -26.46 4.93
N PRO A 434 -11.88 -26.49 5.32
CA PRO A 434 -12.55 -25.41 6.01
C PRO A 434 -11.75 -24.90 7.22
N VAL A 435 -11.86 -23.62 7.53
CA VAL A 435 -11.20 -23.05 8.71
C VAL A 435 -11.70 -23.69 10.02
N SER A 436 -12.96 -24.12 10.07
CA SER A 436 -13.57 -24.81 11.21
C SER A 436 -12.92 -26.16 11.54
N GLU A 437 -12.34 -26.84 10.55
CA GLU A 437 -11.68 -28.15 10.71
C GLU A 437 -10.20 -28.02 11.13
N LEU A 438 -9.69 -26.81 11.32
CA LEU A 438 -8.31 -26.61 11.77
C LEU A 438 -8.16 -26.91 13.27
N ALA A 439 -7.32 -27.87 13.62
CA ALA A 439 -6.93 -28.12 15.01
C ALA A 439 -6.30 -26.87 15.66
N GLY A 440 -6.58 -26.66 16.95
CA GLY A 440 -6.05 -25.58 17.80
C GLY A 440 -6.93 -24.33 17.86
N ALA A 441 -6.36 -23.21 18.34
CA ALA A 441 -7.10 -21.95 18.47
C ALA A 441 -7.71 -21.49 17.13
N PRO A 442 -8.93 -20.90 17.12
CA PRO A 442 -9.59 -20.51 15.89
C PRO A 442 -8.75 -19.50 15.10
N LEU A 443 -8.75 -19.64 13.78
CA LEU A 443 -8.12 -18.67 12.90
C LEU A 443 -9.00 -17.41 12.86
N VAL A 444 -8.44 -16.30 13.32
CA VAL A 444 -9.14 -15.00 13.36
C VAL A 444 -8.56 -14.04 12.33
N ARG A 445 -9.32 -13.00 12.02
CA ARG A 445 -8.84 -11.82 11.28
C ARG A 445 -8.85 -10.60 12.20
N LEU A 446 -7.93 -9.67 11.99
CA LEU A 446 -7.98 -8.37 12.67
C LEU A 446 -9.18 -7.58 12.16
N SER A 447 -9.79 -6.79 13.04
CA SER A 447 -10.90 -5.91 12.63
C SER A 447 -10.44 -4.94 11.55
N ARG A 448 -11.26 -4.81 10.51
CA ARG A 448 -10.89 -4.08 9.29
C ARG A 448 -11.29 -2.62 9.34
N GLU A 449 -12.37 -2.31 10.03
CA GLU A 449 -13.07 -1.04 9.88
C GLU A 449 -12.19 0.14 10.30
N ARG A 450 -11.71 0.15 11.55
CA ARG A 450 -10.78 1.17 12.06
C ARG A 450 -9.49 1.24 11.26
N LYS A 451 -9.00 0.09 10.79
CA LYS A 451 -7.77 0.05 9.98
C LYS A 451 -7.98 0.64 8.59
N HIS A 452 -9.11 0.36 7.95
CA HIS A 452 -9.44 0.92 6.65
C HIS A 452 -9.65 2.43 6.75
N LEU A 453 -10.39 2.90 7.76
CA LEU A 453 -10.58 4.32 8.03
C LEU A 453 -9.25 5.05 8.24
N THR A 454 -8.37 4.54 9.10
CA THR A 454 -7.06 5.15 9.34
C THR A 454 -6.13 5.05 8.13
N ASN A 455 -6.25 4.01 7.30
CA ASN A 455 -5.55 3.96 6.02
C ASN A 455 -6.03 5.08 5.08
N CYS A 456 -7.34 5.35 5.03
CA CYS A 456 -7.89 6.46 4.24
C CYS A 456 -7.39 7.82 4.74
N ILE A 457 -7.35 8.04 6.05
CA ILE A 457 -6.81 9.28 6.65
C ILE A 457 -5.33 9.46 6.27
N LYS A 458 -4.51 8.42 6.43
CA LYS A 458 -3.08 8.46 6.08
C LYS A 458 -2.88 8.66 4.57
N MET A 459 -3.76 8.07 3.76
CA MET A 459 -3.77 8.25 2.31
C MET A 459 -4.03 9.71 1.93
N VAL A 460 -5.06 10.34 2.51
CA VAL A 460 -5.38 11.76 2.28
C VAL A 460 -4.25 12.66 2.78
N ALA A 461 -3.69 12.41 3.96
CA ALA A 461 -2.57 13.18 4.49
C ALA A 461 -1.34 13.10 3.57
N TYR A 462 -1.01 11.91 3.06
CA TYR A 462 0.07 11.74 2.08
C TYR A 462 -0.21 12.47 0.76
N GLN A 463 -1.47 12.44 0.28
CA GLN A 463 -1.88 13.16 -0.92
C GLN A 463 -1.76 14.67 -0.73
N ALA A 464 -2.22 15.21 0.40
CA ALA A 464 -2.09 16.64 0.71
C ALA A 464 -0.62 17.08 0.75
N GLU A 465 0.25 16.29 1.38
CA GLU A 465 1.69 16.56 1.35
C GLU A 465 2.27 16.51 -0.08
N SER A 466 1.79 15.59 -0.91
CA SER A 466 2.21 15.47 -2.31
C SER A 466 1.74 16.65 -3.17
N ASP A 467 0.54 17.16 -2.88
CA ASP A 467 -0.03 18.34 -3.53
C ASP A 467 0.76 19.61 -3.11
N LEU A 468 1.13 19.74 -1.82
CA LEU A 468 2.05 20.80 -1.35
C LEU A 468 3.44 20.70 -2.02
N LEU A 469 3.99 19.50 -2.13
CA LEU A 469 5.26 19.27 -2.82
C LEU A 469 5.18 19.67 -4.30
N ALA A 470 4.05 19.40 -4.96
CA ALA A 470 3.85 19.79 -6.36
C ALA A 470 3.87 21.31 -6.53
N LEU A 471 3.24 22.06 -5.61
CA LEU A 471 3.27 23.53 -5.59
C LEU A 471 4.65 24.10 -5.26
N LEU A 472 5.40 23.43 -4.38
CA LEU A 472 6.75 23.81 -3.99
C LEU A 472 7.79 23.56 -5.10
N ARG A 473 7.61 22.48 -5.90
CA ARG A 473 8.61 21.97 -6.84
C ARG A 473 9.19 23.02 -7.81
N PRO A 474 8.41 23.93 -8.43
CA PRO A 474 8.95 24.96 -9.32
C PRO A 474 9.87 25.97 -8.61
N HIS A 475 9.73 26.13 -7.29
CA HIS A 475 10.40 27.16 -6.49
C HIS A 475 11.57 26.60 -5.68
N TYR A 476 11.82 25.30 -5.75
CA TYR A 476 12.88 24.63 -5.00
C TYR A 476 13.64 23.66 -5.89
N LYS A 477 14.86 24.06 -6.30
CA LYS A 477 15.71 23.27 -7.21
C LYS A 477 15.95 21.84 -6.74
N ARG A 478 16.00 21.62 -5.42
CA ARG A 478 16.20 20.30 -4.78
C ARG A 478 14.90 19.60 -4.40
N ALA A 479 13.79 19.90 -5.06
CA ALA A 479 12.48 19.36 -4.72
C ALA A 479 12.37 17.84 -4.88
N ASP A 480 13.12 17.25 -5.80
CA ASP A 480 13.09 15.80 -6.00
C ASP A 480 13.94 15.05 -4.95
N GLU A 481 14.98 15.68 -4.39
CA GLU A 481 15.83 15.10 -3.34
C GLU A 481 15.31 15.39 -1.92
N GLU A 482 14.89 16.62 -1.65
CA GLU A 482 14.61 17.12 -0.30
C GLU A 482 13.24 17.81 -0.16
N GLY A 483 12.44 17.87 -1.23
CA GLY A 483 11.19 18.62 -1.21
C GLY A 483 10.20 18.15 -0.14
N ARG A 484 10.05 16.82 0.04
CA ARG A 484 9.21 16.28 1.13
C ARG A 484 9.74 16.68 2.50
N THR A 485 11.06 16.62 2.70
CA THR A 485 11.70 17.05 3.93
C THR A 485 11.42 18.53 4.21
N LEU A 486 11.49 19.39 3.19
CA LEU A 486 11.16 20.82 3.32
C LEU A 486 9.68 21.04 3.65
N VAL A 487 8.75 20.34 2.99
CA VAL A 487 7.32 20.39 3.33
C VAL A 487 7.11 19.96 4.79
N THR A 488 7.64 18.80 5.20
CA THR A 488 7.51 18.32 6.58
C THR A 488 8.13 19.31 7.59
N THR A 489 9.28 19.92 7.26
CA THR A 489 9.90 20.96 8.12
C THR A 489 8.96 22.15 8.29
N ALA A 490 8.35 22.64 7.21
CA ALA A 490 7.41 23.75 7.27
C ALA A 490 6.17 23.40 8.10
N LEU A 491 5.61 22.19 7.92
CA LEU A 491 4.45 21.72 8.69
C LEU A 491 4.75 21.57 10.19
N GLN A 492 5.98 21.20 10.56
CA GLN A 492 6.38 21.07 11.97
C GLN A 492 6.80 22.40 12.62
N SER A 493 7.00 23.45 11.82
CA SER A 493 7.46 24.75 12.32
C SER A 493 6.42 25.43 13.22
N ALA A 494 6.91 26.25 14.15
CA ALA A 494 6.06 27.18 14.89
C ALA A 494 5.63 28.33 13.97
N ALA A 495 4.42 28.87 14.22
CA ALA A 495 3.91 30.02 13.50
C ALA A 495 3.12 30.94 14.43
N ASP A 496 3.07 32.21 14.09
CA ASP A 496 2.17 33.18 14.70
C ASP A 496 0.78 33.02 14.09
N ILE A 497 -0.26 33.06 14.92
CA ILE A 497 -1.66 33.09 14.50
C ILE A 497 -2.25 34.43 14.88
N ALA A 498 -2.94 35.08 13.94
CA ALA A 498 -3.76 36.27 14.18
C ALA A 498 -5.08 36.17 13.41
N VAL A 499 -6.15 36.72 13.99
CA VAL A 499 -7.44 36.87 13.33
C VAL A 499 -7.68 38.36 13.10
N ARG A 500 -7.79 38.79 11.84
CA ARG A 500 -8.05 40.19 11.46
C ARG A 500 -8.87 40.23 10.18
N ASP A 501 -9.86 41.11 10.10
CA ASP A 501 -10.59 41.39 8.86
C ASP A 501 -11.22 40.16 8.18
N GLY A 502 -11.68 39.18 8.97
CA GLY A 502 -12.22 37.92 8.47
C GLY A 502 -11.16 36.95 7.91
N GLU A 503 -9.87 37.18 8.20
CA GLU A 503 -8.75 36.32 7.81
C GLU A 503 -8.12 35.63 9.02
N LEU A 504 -7.76 34.36 8.86
CA LEU A 504 -6.83 33.63 9.70
C LEU A 504 -5.42 33.78 9.12
N ARG A 505 -4.64 34.69 9.69
CA ARG A 505 -3.26 34.95 9.27
C ARG A 505 -2.30 34.02 10.01
N VAL A 506 -1.55 33.22 9.28
CA VAL A 506 -0.55 32.28 9.77
C VAL A 506 0.83 32.71 9.27
N THR A 507 1.71 33.15 10.17
CA THR A 507 3.05 33.63 9.82
C THR A 507 4.11 32.70 10.37
N LEU A 508 4.80 31.97 9.49
CA LEU A 508 5.86 31.03 9.86
C LEU A 508 7.15 31.79 10.19
N ALA A 509 7.95 31.26 11.12
CA ALA A 509 9.32 31.73 11.31
C ALA A 509 10.18 31.42 10.06
N PRO A 510 11.24 32.21 9.79
CA PRO A 510 12.19 31.88 8.74
C PRO A 510 12.80 30.49 8.95
N LEU A 511 12.99 29.74 7.87
CA LEU A 511 13.63 28.44 7.93
C LEU A 511 15.15 28.57 8.00
N SER A 512 15.83 27.47 8.33
CA SER A 512 17.30 27.33 8.48
C SER A 512 18.18 27.97 7.40
N SER A 513 17.66 28.28 6.21
CA SER A 513 18.42 28.98 5.17
C SER A 513 17.53 29.83 4.27
N PRO A 514 18.04 30.95 3.73
CA PRO A 514 17.24 31.89 2.93
C PRO A 514 16.55 31.26 1.72
N HIS A 515 17.20 30.32 1.04
CA HIS A 515 16.62 29.67 -0.13
C HIS A 515 15.43 28.76 0.23
N ARG A 516 15.44 28.12 1.42
CA ARG A 516 14.30 27.34 1.95
C ARG A 516 13.16 28.28 2.33
N SER A 517 13.46 29.40 2.99
CA SER A 517 12.47 30.43 3.34
C SER A 517 11.81 31.03 2.10
N ARG A 518 12.57 31.34 1.04
CA ARG A 518 12.03 31.83 -0.24
C ARG A 518 11.10 30.81 -0.90
N ALA A 519 11.48 29.54 -0.93
CA ALA A 519 10.65 28.48 -1.50
C ALA A 519 9.32 28.33 -0.73
N VAL A 520 9.34 28.37 0.60
CA VAL A 520 8.12 28.32 1.42
C VAL A 520 7.31 29.62 1.32
N THR A 521 7.95 30.77 1.15
CA THR A 521 7.25 32.04 0.87
C THR A 521 6.45 31.95 -0.43
N ALA A 522 7.04 31.38 -1.49
CA ALA A 522 6.34 31.13 -2.74
C ALA A 522 5.15 30.16 -2.55
N LEU A 523 5.33 29.09 -1.78
CA LEU A 523 4.25 28.16 -1.41
C LEU A 523 3.12 28.88 -0.66
N CYS A 524 3.44 29.69 0.37
CA CYS A 524 2.48 30.50 1.12
C CYS A 524 1.68 31.43 0.20
N GLY A 525 2.34 32.05 -0.79
CA GLY A 525 1.69 32.87 -1.80
C GLY A 525 0.70 32.08 -2.67
N HIS A 526 1.04 30.85 -3.08
CA HIS A 526 0.10 29.97 -3.79
C HIS A 526 -1.10 29.61 -2.93
N LEU A 527 -0.87 29.18 -1.68
CA LEU A 527 -1.92 28.77 -0.76
C LEU A 527 -2.87 29.93 -0.40
N THR A 528 -2.34 31.14 -0.22
CA THR A 528 -3.15 32.33 0.06
C THR A 528 -4.06 32.70 -1.12
N ARG A 529 -3.57 32.55 -2.36
CA ARG A 529 -4.37 32.80 -3.57
C ARG A 529 -5.48 31.78 -3.81
N MET A 530 -5.47 30.64 -3.12
CA MET A 530 -6.58 29.67 -3.22
C MET A 530 -7.86 30.18 -2.53
N ASP A 531 -7.77 31.24 -1.71
CA ASP A 531 -8.90 31.88 -1.03
C ASP A 531 -9.78 30.91 -0.20
N ILE A 532 -9.11 29.95 0.45
CA ILE A 532 -9.78 28.87 1.18
C ILE A 532 -10.15 29.32 2.60
N GLN A 533 -11.38 28.99 3.02
CA GLN A 533 -11.85 29.17 4.38
C GLN A 533 -11.44 28.01 5.29
N PHE A 534 -11.09 28.29 6.55
CA PHE A 534 -10.80 27.24 7.51
C PHE A 534 -12.06 26.41 7.84
N PRO A 535 -12.01 25.06 7.91
CA PRO A 535 -13.20 24.21 8.05
C PRO A 535 -14.04 24.55 9.27
N GLY A 536 -15.31 24.89 9.03
CA GLY A 536 -16.27 25.26 10.09
C GLY A 536 -16.19 26.73 10.51
N SER A 537 -15.46 27.58 9.79
CA SER A 537 -15.40 29.02 10.01
C SER A 537 -15.64 29.79 8.72
N LYS A 538 -15.87 31.10 8.83
CA LYS A 538 -15.82 32.04 7.69
C LYS A 538 -14.43 32.66 7.48
N LEU A 539 -13.41 32.21 8.21
CA LEU A 539 -12.07 32.81 8.18
C LEU A 539 -11.28 32.34 6.96
N ARG A 540 -10.89 33.28 6.10
CA ARG A 540 -10.03 33.02 4.95
C ARG A 540 -8.58 32.84 5.39
N MET A 541 -7.91 31.80 4.91
CA MET A 541 -6.55 31.48 5.34
C MET A 541 -5.51 32.30 4.56
N ASN A 542 -4.69 33.07 5.28
CA ASN A 542 -3.60 33.87 4.71
C ASN A 542 -2.27 33.40 5.29
N PHE A 543 -1.30 33.10 4.44
CA PHE A 543 -0.02 32.52 4.85
C PHE A 543 1.15 33.40 4.46
N ARG A 544 2.12 33.55 5.37
CA ARG A 544 3.36 34.27 5.13
C ARG A 544 4.53 33.61 5.87
N VAL A 545 5.75 33.95 5.46
CA VAL A 545 6.97 33.71 6.24
C VAL A 545 7.43 35.07 6.76
N ALA A 546 7.81 35.16 8.03
CA ALA A 546 8.37 36.39 8.59
C ALA A 546 9.63 36.79 7.81
N SER A 547 9.82 38.10 7.65
CA SER A 547 10.96 38.67 6.93
C SER A 547 12.26 38.59 7.74
#